data_AF-A0A968HKK7-F1
#
_entry.id   AF-A0A968HKK7-F1
#
_cell.length_a   1.000
_cell.length_b   1.000
_cell.length_c   1.000
_cell.angle_alpha   90.00
_cell.angle_beta   90.00
_cell.angle_gamma   90.00
#
_symmetry.space_group_name_H-M   'P 1'
#
loop_
_entity.id
_entity.type
_entity.pdbx_description
1 polymer ?
#
loop_
_entity_poly.entity_id
_entity_poly.type
_entity_poly.pdbx_seq_one_letter_code
_entity_poly.pdbx_strand_id
1 'polypeptide(L)'
;MLGQDLDRIRERRRLGDLGRRKEQLEALQRVVELAPHDPENWSQLGLAGLDVGDLAAAEAAFRQALQRAPRNADEVAANPLGLLIADFSWSRER
;
A
#
# COMPACT_ATOMS: atom_id res chain seq x y z
N MET A 1 0.59 23.17 -29.94
CA MET A 1 0.32 23.75 -28.60
C MET A 1 -0.53 22.85 -27.68
N LEU A 2 -1.43 21.98 -28.19
CA LEU A 2 -2.32 21.13 -27.36
C LEU A 2 -1.64 20.11 -26.41
N GLY A 3 -0.35 19.82 -26.59
CA GLY A 3 0.38 18.85 -25.75
C GLY A 3 0.73 19.37 -24.35
N GLN A 4 1.02 20.67 -24.20
CA GLN A 4 1.47 21.24 -22.93
C GLN A 4 0.30 21.44 -21.93
N ASP A 5 -0.91 21.68 -22.42
CA ASP A 5 -2.10 21.84 -21.56
C ASP A 5 -2.60 20.50 -21.00
N LEU A 6 -2.54 19.43 -21.80
CA LEU A 6 -2.88 18.08 -21.34
C LEU A 6 -1.89 17.57 -20.28
N ASP A 7 -0.62 17.93 -20.40
CA ASP A 7 0.41 17.57 -19.42
C ASP A 7 0.14 18.24 -18.06
N ARG A 8 -0.19 19.53 -18.05
CA ARG A 8 -0.59 20.27 -16.83
C ARG A 8 -1.84 19.71 -16.16
N ILE A 9 -2.83 19.23 -16.92
CA ILE A 9 -4.04 18.61 -16.35
C ILE A 9 -3.69 17.25 -15.71
N ARG A 10 -2.85 16.47 -16.37
CA ARG A 10 -2.37 15.18 -15.85
C ARG A 10 -1.52 15.36 -14.61
N GLU A 11 -0.61 16.33 -14.60
CA GLU A 11 0.24 16.66 -13.46
C GLU A 11 -0.60 17.11 -12.25
N ARG A 12 -1.54 18.03 -12.46
CA ARG A 12 -2.44 18.50 -11.40
C ARG A 12 -3.29 17.38 -10.83
N ARG A 13 -3.82 16.49 -11.68
CA ARG A 13 -4.54 15.29 -11.26
C ARG A 13 -3.64 14.40 -10.41
N ARG A 14 -2.41 14.14 -10.88
CA ARG A 14 -1.42 13.31 -10.18
C ARG A 14 -1.06 13.89 -8.80
N LEU A 15 -0.89 15.20 -8.69
CA LEU A 15 -0.64 15.89 -7.42
C LEU A 15 -1.84 15.80 -6.47
N GLY A 16 -3.06 16.00 -6.99
CA GLY A 16 -4.29 15.82 -6.22
C GLY A 16 -4.43 14.39 -5.70
N ASP A 17 -4.17 13.41 -6.56
CA ASP A 17 -4.23 11.99 -6.19
C ASP A 17 -3.17 11.66 -5.12
N LEU A 18 -1.94 12.19 -5.24
CA LEU A 18 -0.88 12.02 -4.23
C LEU A 18 -1.27 12.58 -2.86
N GLY A 19 -1.92 13.76 -2.82
CA GLY A 19 -2.42 14.34 -1.57
C GLY A 19 -3.44 13.44 -0.89
N ARG A 20 -4.45 12.99 -1.65
CA ARG A 20 -5.53 12.13 -1.13
C ARG A 20 -5.01 10.77 -0.67
N ARG A 21 -4.01 10.21 -1.35
CA ARG A 21 -3.34 8.97 -0.94
C ARG A 21 -2.62 9.11 0.40
N LYS A 22 -1.94 10.24 0.64
CA LYS A 22 -1.30 10.52 1.93
C LYS A 22 -2.31 10.69 3.05
N GLU A 23 -3.39 11.45 2.81
CA GLU A 23 -4.48 11.61 3.78
C GLU A 23 -5.13 10.26 4.12
N GLN A 24 -5.31 9.39 3.12
CA GLN A 24 -5.82 8.03 3.32
C GLN A 24 -4.88 7.18 4.17
N LEU A 25 -3.56 7.27 3.94
CA LEU A 25 -2.56 6.58 4.74
C LEU A 25 -2.64 7.01 6.21
N GLU A 26 -2.70 8.31 6.49
CA GLU A 26 -2.83 8.84 7.85
C GLU A 26 -4.15 8.43 8.52
N ALA A 27 -5.25 8.38 7.76
CA ALA A 27 -6.53 7.90 8.28
C ALA A 27 -6.46 6.41 8.66
N LEU A 28 -5.85 5.58 7.82
CA LEU A 28 -5.68 4.15 8.07
C LEU A 28 -4.73 3.87 9.23
N GLN A 29 -3.70 4.69 9.43
CA GLN A 29 -2.83 4.61 10.61
C GLN A 29 -3.65 4.77 11.90
N ARG A 30 -4.56 5.75 11.96
CA ARG A 30 -5.45 5.91 13.12
C ARG A 30 -6.41 4.73 13.27
N VAL A 31 -6.89 4.15 12.17
CA VAL A 31 -7.78 2.99 12.21
C VAL A 31 -7.09 1.78 12.83
N VAL A 32 -5.84 1.48 12.43
CA VAL A 32 -5.09 0.37 13.03
C VAL A 32 -4.70 0.63 14.48
N GLU A 33 -4.56 1.90 14.90
CA GLU A 33 -4.39 2.27 16.32
C GLU A 33 -5.66 2.04 17.15
N LEU A 34 -6.84 2.33 16.58
CA LEU A 34 -8.13 2.17 17.24
C LEU A 34 -8.62 0.72 17.26
N ALA A 35 -8.34 -0.04 16.19
CA ALA A 35 -8.75 -1.43 16.03
C ALA A 35 -7.55 -2.30 15.65
N PRO A 36 -6.58 -2.47 16.56
CA PRO A 36 -5.34 -3.16 16.24
C PRO A 36 -5.51 -4.65 16.02
N HIS A 37 -6.67 -5.24 16.36
CA HIS A 37 -6.90 -6.69 16.27
C HIS A 37 -7.44 -7.14 14.91
N ASP A 38 -7.85 -6.19 14.05
CA ASP A 38 -8.46 -6.51 12.77
C ASP A 38 -7.38 -6.59 11.67
N PRO A 39 -7.11 -7.78 11.11
CA PRO A 39 -6.12 -7.96 10.05
C PRO A 39 -6.49 -7.21 8.76
N GLU A 40 -7.77 -6.97 8.47
CA GLU A 40 -8.20 -6.23 7.27
C GLU A 40 -7.68 -4.79 7.32
N ASN A 41 -7.77 -4.13 8.48
CA ASN A 41 -7.27 -2.76 8.64
C ASN A 41 -5.77 -2.64 8.37
N TRP A 42 -4.98 -3.64 8.80
CA TRP A 42 -3.55 -3.73 8.52
C TRP A 42 -3.26 -3.99 7.05
N SER A 43 -4.09 -4.79 6.38
CA SER A 43 -4.00 -5.01 4.92
C SER A 43 -4.31 -3.73 4.14
N GLN A 44 -5.36 -3.00 4.53
CA GLN A 44 -5.70 -1.71 3.90
C GLN A 44 -4.58 -0.68 4.09
N LEU A 45 -3.96 -0.63 5.27
CA LEU A 45 -2.79 0.22 5.52
C LEU A 45 -1.60 -0.15 4.62
N GLY A 46 -1.37 -1.45 4.44
CA GLY A 46 -0.33 -1.95 3.53
C GLY A 46 -0.57 -1.53 2.07
N LEU A 47 -1.80 -1.70 1.59
CA LEU A 47 -2.20 -1.31 0.23
C LEU A 47 -2.05 0.20 0.02
N ALA A 48 -2.45 1.01 1.00
CA ALA A 48 -2.25 2.45 0.95
C ALA A 48 -0.76 2.80 0.88
N GLY A 49 0.10 2.12 1.65
CA GLY A 49 1.55 2.28 1.59
C GLY A 49 2.13 2.02 0.19
N LEU A 50 1.66 0.97 -0.50
CA LEU A 50 2.05 0.69 -1.89
C LEU A 50 1.63 1.82 -2.84
N ASP A 51 0.43 2.35 -2.67
CA ASP A 51 -0.14 3.40 -3.53
C ASP A 51 0.61 4.75 -3.39
N VAL A 52 1.20 5.02 -2.21
CA VAL A 52 2.09 6.18 -1.99
C VAL A 52 3.55 5.89 -2.33
N GLY A 53 3.91 4.63 -2.60
CA GLY A 53 5.27 4.18 -2.89
C GLY A 53 6.15 3.94 -1.67
N ASP A 54 5.57 3.92 -0.46
CA ASP A 54 6.28 3.56 0.77
C ASP A 54 6.22 2.04 0.98
N LEU A 55 7.10 1.34 0.27
CA LEU A 55 7.15 -0.13 0.29
C LEU A 55 7.54 -0.68 1.67
N ALA A 56 8.35 0.07 2.44
CA ALA A 56 8.78 -0.35 3.78
C ALA A 56 7.61 -0.29 4.77
N ALA A 57 6.83 0.79 4.76
CA ALA A 57 5.63 0.90 5.56
C ALA A 57 4.57 -0.14 5.15
N ALA A 58 4.44 -0.40 3.84
CA ALA A 58 3.53 -1.41 3.33
C ALA A 58 3.88 -2.82 3.84
N GLU A 59 5.16 -3.21 3.74
CA GLU A 59 5.64 -4.51 4.21
C GLU A 59 5.36 -4.69 5.72
N ALA A 60 5.68 -3.69 6.52
CA ALA A 60 5.44 -3.71 7.95
C ALA A 60 3.94 -3.89 8.28
N ALA A 61 3.07 -3.13 7.62
CA ALA A 61 1.62 -3.20 7.83
C ALA A 61 1.06 -4.57 7.48
N PHE A 62 1.43 -5.13 6.32
CA PHE A 62 0.96 -6.45 5.97
C PHE A 62 1.56 -7.57 6.85
N ARG A 63 2.79 -7.44 7.36
CA ARG A 63 3.32 -8.39 8.35
C ARG A 63 2.48 -8.37 9.62
N GLN A 64 2.03 -7.19 10.03
CA GLN A 64 1.11 -7.04 11.15
C GLN A 64 -0.25 -7.71 10.84
N ALA A 65 -0.78 -7.59 9.62
CA ALA A 65 -1.98 -8.30 9.19
C ALA A 65 -1.83 -9.83 9.31
N LEU A 66 -0.73 -10.38 8.76
CA LEU A 66 -0.44 -11.82 8.79
C LEU A 66 -0.24 -12.37 10.21
N GLN A 67 0.38 -11.60 11.11
CA GLN A 67 0.53 -12.01 12.51
C GLN A 67 -0.81 -12.16 13.25
N ARG A 68 -1.85 -11.44 12.80
CA ARG A 68 -3.17 -11.40 13.46
C ARG A 68 -4.16 -12.39 12.88
N ALA A 69 -4.06 -12.67 11.59
CA ALA A 69 -4.75 -13.79 10.95
C ALA A 69 -3.74 -14.78 10.35
N PRO A 70 -3.15 -15.65 11.17
CA PRO A 70 -2.42 -16.81 10.67
C PRO A 70 -3.43 -17.87 10.22
N ARG A 71 -4.29 -17.55 9.24
CA ARG A 71 -5.24 -18.49 8.67
C ARG A 71 -4.74 -18.93 7.31
N ASN A 72 -4.00 -20.04 7.33
CA ASN A 72 -3.64 -20.89 6.20
C ASN A 72 -2.57 -20.35 5.25
N ALA A 73 -1.66 -21.24 4.85
CA ALA A 73 -0.59 -20.97 3.89
C ALA A 73 -1.09 -20.58 2.49
N ASP A 74 -2.33 -20.97 2.14
CA ASP A 74 -3.00 -20.60 0.89
C ASP A 74 -3.30 -19.08 0.80
N GLU A 75 -3.63 -18.44 1.93
CA GLU A 75 -3.89 -17.00 1.99
C GLU A 75 -2.60 -16.18 1.86
N VAL A 76 -1.46 -16.73 2.33
CA VAL A 76 -0.13 -16.11 2.17
C VAL A 76 0.28 -16.03 0.69
N ALA A 77 -0.10 -17.03 -0.12
CA ALA A 77 0.18 -17.04 -1.55
C ALA A 77 -0.68 -16.04 -2.36
N ALA A 78 -1.88 -15.71 -1.87
CA ALA A 78 -2.77 -14.70 -2.46
C ALA A 78 -2.61 -13.29 -1.85
N ASN A 79 -1.74 -13.13 -0.83
CA ASN A 79 -1.60 -11.88 -0.10
C ASN A 79 -0.79 -10.84 -0.92
N PRO A 80 -1.16 -9.55 -0.90
CA PRO A 80 -0.36 -8.45 -1.45
C PRO A 80 1.11 -8.41 -0.99
N LEU A 81 1.47 -9.02 0.16
CA LEU A 81 2.88 -9.26 0.52
C LEU A 81 3.62 -10.23 -0.39
N GLY A 82 2.96 -11.31 -0.81
CA GLY A 82 3.54 -12.29 -1.73
C GLY A 82 3.91 -11.62 -3.06
N LEU A 83 3.03 -10.73 -3.54
CA LEU A 83 3.30 -9.88 -4.71
C LEU A 83 4.45 -8.90 -4.45
N LEU A 84 4.48 -8.23 -3.29
CA LEU A 84 5.54 -7.28 -2.94
C LEU A 84 6.92 -7.95 -2.87
N ILE A 85 7.02 -9.11 -2.21
CA ILE A 85 8.27 -9.85 -2.08
C ILE A 85 8.67 -10.46 -3.41
N ALA A 86 7.73 -10.94 -4.22
CA ALA A 86 8.03 -11.42 -5.57
C ALA A 86 8.62 -10.27 -6.40
N ASP A 87 7.95 -9.12 -6.51
CA ASP A 87 8.41 -7.97 -7.28
C ASP A 87 9.80 -7.47 -6.82
N PHE A 88 10.04 -7.46 -5.51
CA PHE A 88 11.33 -7.05 -4.94
C PHE A 88 12.45 -8.10 -5.12
N SER A 89 12.11 -9.39 -5.05
CA SER A 89 13.07 -10.48 -5.25
C SER A 89 13.55 -10.55 -6.71
N TRP A 90 12.69 -10.21 -7.66
CA TRP A 90 13.06 -10.10 -9.08
C TRP A 90 13.83 -8.82 -9.43
N SER A 91 13.77 -7.80 -8.56
CA SER A 91 14.46 -6.52 -8.76
C SER A 91 15.88 -6.47 -8.18
N ARG A 92 16.23 -7.40 -7.28
CA ARG A 92 17.55 -7.45 -6.61
C ARG A 92 18.57 -8.35 -7.32
N GLU A 93 18.17 -9.00 -8.40
CA GLU A 93 19.01 -9.93 -9.17
C GLU A 93 19.17 -9.45 -10.62
N ARG A 94 19.82 -8.30 -10.81
CA ARG A 94 20.48 -7.88 -12.06
C ARG A 94 21.67 -6.97 -11.78
#